data_AF-A0A1B6I278-F1
#
_entry.id   AF-A0A1B6I278-F1
#
_cell.length_a   1.000
_cell.length_b   1.000
_cell.length_c   1.000
_cell.angle_alpha   90.00
_cell.angle_beta   90.00
_cell.angle_gamma   90.00
#
_symmetry.space_group_name_H-M   'P 1'
#
loop_
_entity.id
_entity.type
_entity.pdbx_description
1 polymer ?
#
loop_
_entity_poly.entity_id
_entity_poly.type
_entity_poly.pdbx_seq_one_letter_code
_entity_poly.pdbx_strand_id
1 'polypeptide(L)'
;AVYDQAVQAGQFAGHVALDARDSNQFSVSVNIEAHGKVTFNLTYEQLLSRNLGVYTNTININPSQIVEDMSVTVDIEEPTAIKDLEVPELQISNEVVVDKPNSLAKIEEKSPTHKIVVWAPTPEEQKSPNATGLIGQFVVKYDVDRESNPQQILVDEGYFVHFFAPEDLPQLKKHIVFVLDYSGSMGGSKLEQLKEAMDKILSDLSPKDHFSIVVFQSYVEAWSPTAMYSSGIEHLFRWAIGAKPHIIRNTTLDKRFVIEATPENIASARAYLGNYSDLGGTNIMGGLRTGLELVSISSDLWSNESDPPQPVIVFLTDGAPTIEEVNTDA
;
A
#
# COMPACT_ATOMS: atom_id res chain seq x y z
N ALA A 1 -11.45 31.19 3.97
CA ALA A 1 -12.42 32.32 3.89
C ALA A 1 -13.00 32.68 5.26
N VAL A 2 -13.85 31.84 5.88
CA VAL A 2 -14.44 32.14 7.22
C VAL A 2 -13.39 32.07 8.33
N TYR A 3 -12.50 31.06 8.29
CA TYR A 3 -11.37 30.95 9.23
C TYR A 3 -10.47 32.18 9.20
N ASP A 4 -10.01 32.58 8.02
CA ASP A 4 -9.08 33.71 7.86
C ASP A 4 -9.69 35.04 8.34
N GLN A 5 -10.99 35.25 8.12
CA GLN A 5 -11.72 36.42 8.61
C GLN A 5 -11.81 36.44 10.14
N ALA A 6 -12.07 35.30 10.77
CA ALA A 6 -12.11 35.18 12.23
C ALA A 6 -10.73 35.44 12.85
N VAL A 7 -9.65 34.90 12.26
CA VAL A 7 -8.26 35.17 12.67
C VAL A 7 -7.93 36.66 12.56
N GLN A 8 -8.24 37.30 11.43
CA GLN A 8 -8.00 38.73 11.21
C GLN A 8 -8.82 39.62 12.15
N ALA A 9 -10.03 39.20 12.53
CA ALA A 9 -10.89 39.91 13.47
C ALA A 9 -10.49 39.71 14.94
N GLY A 10 -9.40 38.99 15.22
CA GLY A 10 -8.92 38.72 16.57
C GLY A 10 -9.71 37.62 17.29
N GLN A 11 -10.59 36.89 16.60
CA GLN A 11 -11.47 35.86 17.17
C GLN A 11 -10.79 34.49 17.22
N PHE A 12 -11.28 33.63 18.11
CA PHE A 12 -10.90 32.22 18.13
C PHE A 12 -11.38 31.51 16.86
N ALA A 13 -10.49 30.77 16.20
CA ALA A 13 -10.82 30.03 14.98
C ALA A 13 -10.10 28.68 14.92
N GLY A 14 -10.81 27.64 14.47
CA GLY A 14 -10.26 26.31 14.21
C GLY A 14 -10.53 25.85 12.78
N HIS A 15 -9.58 25.14 12.19
CA HIS A 15 -9.70 24.57 10.84
C HIS A 15 -9.04 23.19 10.79
N VAL A 16 -9.72 22.24 10.15
CA VAL A 16 -9.20 20.91 9.85
C VAL A 16 -9.13 20.78 8.33
N ALA A 17 -7.95 20.40 7.83
CA ALA A 17 -7.70 20.17 6.42
C ALA A 17 -7.07 18.79 6.21
N LEU A 18 -7.35 18.18 5.06
CA LEU A 18 -6.71 16.95 4.62
C LEU A 18 -5.35 17.28 3.99
N ASP A 19 -4.27 16.67 4.49
CA ASP A 19 -2.99 16.63 3.76
C ASP A 19 -2.91 15.31 2.98
N ALA A 20 -2.31 15.35 1.79
CA ALA A 20 -2.57 14.42 0.70
C ALA A 20 -1.86 13.05 0.81
N ARG A 21 -1.10 12.78 1.87
CA ARG A 21 -0.34 11.52 1.97
C ARG A 21 -0.58 10.73 3.25
N ASP A 22 -0.41 11.32 4.44
CA ASP A 22 -0.28 10.48 5.65
C ASP A 22 -0.97 11.02 6.92
N SER A 23 -1.65 12.18 6.89
CA SER A 23 -2.41 12.65 8.06
C SER A 23 -3.40 13.77 7.75
N ASN A 24 -4.39 13.91 8.63
CA ASN A 24 -5.21 15.13 8.70
C ASN A 24 -4.42 16.21 9.44
N GLN A 25 -4.36 17.42 8.88
CA GLN A 25 -3.79 18.56 9.58
C GLN A 25 -4.88 19.25 10.41
N PHE A 26 -4.66 19.30 11.73
CA PHE A 26 -5.49 20.04 12.65
C PHE A 26 -4.79 21.36 13.04
N SER A 27 -5.44 22.50 12.81
CA SER A 27 -4.90 23.81 13.15
C SER A 27 -5.92 24.66 13.91
N VAL A 28 -5.47 25.27 15.01
CA VAL A 28 -6.27 26.20 15.82
C VAL A 28 -5.43 27.44 16.09
N SER A 29 -6.02 28.62 15.89
CA SER A 29 -5.39 29.91 16.16
C SER A 29 -6.17 30.67 17.24
N VAL A 30 -5.45 31.15 18.25
CA VAL A 30 -6.02 31.84 19.42
C VAL A 30 -5.18 33.06 19.76
N ASN A 31 -5.84 34.20 19.99
CA ASN A 31 -5.20 35.36 20.58
C ASN A 31 -5.28 35.28 22.10
N ILE A 32 -4.15 35.50 22.76
CA ILE A 32 -4.03 35.49 24.22
C ILE A 32 -3.60 36.86 24.73
N GLU A 33 -4.13 37.27 25.87
CA GLU A 33 -3.71 38.49 26.56
C GLU A 33 -2.29 38.33 27.12
N ALA A 34 -1.62 39.45 27.43
CA ALA A 34 -0.29 39.43 28.02
C ALA A 34 -0.30 38.65 29.35
N HIS A 35 0.66 37.74 29.54
CA HIS A 35 0.72 36.80 30.67
C HIS A 35 -0.46 35.81 30.78
N GLY A 36 -1.30 35.73 29.75
CA GLY A 36 -2.34 34.70 29.64
C GLY A 36 -1.74 33.31 29.45
N LYS A 37 -2.44 32.30 29.98
CA LYS A 37 -2.12 30.88 29.76
C LYS A 37 -3.26 30.25 28.97
N VAL A 38 -2.91 29.50 27.93
CA VAL A 38 -3.86 28.69 27.14
C VAL A 38 -3.47 27.22 27.25
N THR A 39 -4.45 26.34 27.16
CA THR A 39 -4.24 24.88 27.13
C THR A 39 -5.10 24.31 26.02
N PHE A 40 -4.46 23.56 25.12
CA PHE A 40 -5.12 22.88 24.02
C PHE A 40 -5.19 21.39 24.36
N ASN A 41 -6.38 20.82 24.22
CA ASN A 41 -6.59 19.38 24.35
C ASN A 41 -7.29 18.89 23.07
N LEU A 42 -6.69 17.90 22.42
CA LEU A 42 -7.24 17.23 21.27
C LEU A 42 -7.33 15.74 21.58
N THR A 43 -8.53 15.18 21.47
CA THR A 43 -8.77 13.76 21.60
C THR A 43 -9.30 13.25 20.26
N TYR A 44 -8.71 12.16 19.78
CA TYR A 44 -9.16 11.45 18.60
C TYR A 44 -9.00 9.95 18.83
N GLU A 45 -9.82 9.17 18.12
CA GLU A 45 -9.81 7.72 18.18
C GLU A 45 -9.49 7.17 16.81
N GLN A 46 -8.76 6.05 16.78
CA GLN A 46 -8.48 5.32 15.56
C GLN A 46 -8.47 3.82 15.83
N LEU A 47 -8.91 3.05 14.85
CA LEU A 47 -8.75 1.60 14.85
C LEU A 47 -7.40 1.26 14.19
N LEU A 48 -6.46 0.71 14.96
CA LEU A 48 -5.19 0.26 14.40
C LEU A 48 -5.42 -0.95 13.48
N SER A 49 -4.89 -0.88 12.27
CA SER A 49 -4.95 -1.98 11.30
C SER A 49 -3.63 -2.76 11.33
N ARG A 50 -3.73 -4.08 11.43
CA ARG A 50 -2.57 -4.98 11.34
C ARG A 50 -2.20 -5.21 9.88
N ASN A 51 -1.02 -4.76 9.47
CA ASN A 51 -0.51 -4.94 8.12
C ASN A 51 0.85 -5.63 8.18
N LEU A 52 1.07 -6.63 7.32
CA LEU A 52 2.31 -7.41 7.26
C LEU A 52 2.77 -7.93 8.64
N GLY A 53 1.80 -8.33 9.47
CA GLY A 53 2.09 -8.89 10.79
C GLY A 53 2.20 -7.88 11.93
N VAL A 54 2.06 -6.57 11.68
CA VAL A 54 2.39 -5.54 12.67
C VAL A 54 1.28 -4.51 12.81
N TYR A 55 0.98 -4.12 14.05
CA TYR A 55 0.23 -2.91 14.37
C TYR A 55 1.19 -1.73 14.45
N THR A 56 0.87 -0.64 13.76
CA THR A 56 1.70 0.57 13.75
C THR A 56 0.91 1.76 14.27
N ASN A 57 1.34 2.31 15.40
CA ASN A 57 0.86 3.59 15.90
C ASN A 57 1.85 4.69 15.51
N THR A 58 1.37 5.73 14.82
CA THR A 58 2.20 6.84 14.34
C THR A 58 1.70 8.15 14.94
N ILE A 59 2.62 8.89 15.57
CA ILE A 59 2.36 10.20 16.15
C ILE A 59 3.28 11.21 15.46
N ASN A 60 2.69 12.19 14.76
CA ASN A 60 3.44 13.25 14.11
C ASN A 60 3.94 14.29 15.13
N ILE A 61 5.25 14.52 15.14
CA ILE A 61 5.94 15.45 16.03
C ILE A 61 6.44 16.64 15.22
N ASN A 62 5.85 17.81 15.45
CA ASN A 62 6.32 19.07 14.87
C ASN A 62 5.93 20.28 15.75
N PRO A 63 6.52 20.44 16.94
CA PRO A 63 6.26 21.59 17.81
C PRO A 63 6.73 22.94 17.23
N SER A 64 7.54 22.95 16.15
CA SER A 64 8.15 24.16 15.56
C SER A 64 9.08 24.98 16.49
N GLN A 65 9.26 24.54 17.74
CA GLN A 65 10.13 25.14 18.75
C GLN A 65 10.60 24.07 19.74
N ILE A 66 11.62 24.38 20.54
CA ILE A 66 12.02 23.56 21.70
C ILE A 66 10.95 23.69 22.78
N VAL A 67 10.54 22.56 23.34
CA VAL A 67 9.52 22.43 24.39
C VAL A 67 10.21 22.06 25.70
N GLU A 68 9.94 22.80 26.78
CA GLU A 68 10.58 22.56 28.09
C GLU A 68 10.23 21.19 28.68
N ASP A 69 8.95 20.80 28.57
CA ASP A 69 8.41 19.54 29.08
C ASP A 69 7.69 18.81 27.93
N MET A 70 8.45 17.96 27.23
CA MET A 70 7.95 17.20 26.09
C MET A 70 7.90 15.72 26.46
N SER A 71 6.73 15.10 26.30
CA SER A 71 6.57 13.67 26.50
C SER A 71 5.53 13.09 25.54
N VAL A 72 5.82 11.89 25.04
CA VAL A 72 4.87 11.00 24.40
C VAL A 72 4.80 9.73 25.23
N THR A 73 3.59 9.34 25.60
CA THR A 73 3.34 8.09 26.33
C THR A 73 2.35 7.26 25.54
N VAL A 74 2.73 6.03 25.21
CA VAL A 74 1.86 5.05 24.56
C VAL A 74 1.65 3.92 25.55
N ASP A 75 0.42 3.80 26.03
CA ASP A 75 -0.03 2.74 26.93
C ASP A 75 -0.74 1.67 26.11
N ILE A 76 -0.18 0.45 26.08
CA ILE A 76 -0.66 -0.65 25.26
C ILE A 76 -1.17 -1.74 26.21
N GLU A 77 -2.48 -1.97 26.17
CA GLU A 77 -3.15 -3.06 26.88
C GLU A 77 -3.86 -3.96 25.87
N GLU A 78 -3.47 -5.22 25.86
CA GLU A 78 -3.98 -6.22 24.92
C GLU A 78 -4.52 -7.44 25.67
N PRO A 79 -5.60 -8.07 25.24
CA PRO A 79 -6.11 -9.33 25.82
C PRO A 79 -5.14 -10.53 25.73
N THR A 80 -4.12 -10.44 24.88
CA THR A 80 -3.08 -11.48 24.66
C THR A 80 -1.68 -10.86 24.80
N ALA A 81 -0.67 -11.71 25.03
CA ALA A 81 0.67 -11.22 25.30
C ALA A 81 1.21 -10.39 24.13
N ILE A 82 1.83 -9.23 24.42
CA ILE A 82 2.41 -8.33 23.45
C ILE A 82 3.79 -8.86 23.01
N LYS A 83 3.94 -9.09 21.71
CA LYS A 83 5.17 -9.53 21.04
C LYS A 83 5.77 -8.41 20.19
N ASP A 84 7.07 -8.50 19.91
CA ASP A 84 7.78 -7.67 18.93
C ASP A 84 7.55 -6.16 19.06
N LEU A 85 7.46 -5.67 20.30
CA LEU A 85 7.31 -4.24 20.58
C LEU A 85 8.61 -3.50 20.25
N GLU A 86 8.56 -2.65 19.24
CA GLU A 86 9.68 -1.89 18.73
C GLU A 86 9.34 -0.40 18.60
N VAL A 87 10.32 0.44 18.93
CA VAL A 87 10.23 1.89 18.82
C VAL A 87 11.43 2.38 18.02
N PRO A 88 11.31 2.54 16.69
CA PRO A 88 12.39 3.06 15.87
C PRO A 88 12.67 4.55 16.18
N GLU A 89 13.86 5.01 15.78
CA GLU A 89 14.21 6.43 15.77
C GLU A 89 13.16 7.26 15.03
N LEU A 90 13.08 8.55 15.38
CA LEU A 90 12.11 9.47 14.81
C LEU A 90 12.27 9.52 13.28
N GLN A 91 11.22 9.18 12.54
CA GLN A 91 11.27 9.06 11.09
C GLN A 91 10.92 10.39 10.43
N ILE A 92 11.75 10.90 9.53
CA ILE A 92 11.43 12.09 8.74
C ILE A 92 10.66 11.64 7.50
N SER A 93 9.45 12.17 7.32
CA SER A 93 8.63 11.90 6.13
C SER A 93 9.45 12.19 4.87
N ASN A 94 9.65 11.18 4.02
CA ASN A 94 10.48 11.15 2.79
C ASN A 94 11.91 10.59 2.91
N GLU A 95 12.37 10.13 4.07
CA GLU A 95 13.64 9.39 4.19
C GLU A 95 13.41 7.87 4.31
N VAL A 96 14.42 7.09 3.91
CA VAL A 96 14.40 5.62 4.06
C VAL A 96 14.16 5.28 5.52
N VAL A 97 13.18 4.43 5.80
CA VAL A 97 12.90 3.94 7.16
C VAL A 97 14.17 3.32 7.72
N VAL A 98 14.77 3.98 8.70
CA VAL A 98 15.94 3.47 9.40
C VAL A 98 15.43 2.65 10.59
N ASP A 99 15.56 1.32 10.51
CA ASP A 99 15.24 0.40 11.62
C ASP A 99 16.33 0.45 12.71
N LYS A 100 16.63 1.65 13.20
CA LYS A 100 17.46 1.85 14.39
C LYS A 100 16.56 2.04 15.60
N PRO A 101 16.82 1.35 16.73
CA PRO A 101 16.07 1.57 17.97
C PRO A 101 16.24 3.00 18.48
N ASN A 102 15.14 3.59 18.97
CA ASN A 102 15.14 4.91 19.58
C ASN A 102 15.80 4.87 20.97
N SER A 103 16.96 5.49 21.10
CA SER A 103 17.73 5.52 22.36
C SER A 103 17.09 6.35 23.47
N LEU A 104 16.15 7.24 23.14
CA LEU A 104 15.44 8.09 24.10
C LEU A 104 14.11 7.47 24.55
N ALA A 105 13.61 6.45 23.84
CA ALA A 105 12.40 5.75 24.21
C ALA A 105 12.68 4.68 25.27
N LYS A 106 11.86 4.63 26.31
CA LYS A 106 11.92 3.62 27.38
C LYS A 106 10.67 2.77 27.33
N ILE A 107 10.85 1.46 27.37
CA ILE A 107 9.76 0.49 27.42
C ILE A 107 9.68 -0.04 28.84
N GLU A 108 8.53 0.16 29.50
CA GLU A 108 8.21 -0.40 30.80
C GLU A 108 7.22 -1.56 30.62
N GLU A 109 7.61 -2.76 31.05
CA GLU A 109 6.72 -3.91 31.08
C GLU A 109 5.99 -3.97 32.43
N LYS A 110 4.66 -3.76 32.42
CA LYS A 110 3.82 -3.95 33.61
C LYS A 110 3.38 -5.40 33.74
N SER A 111 3.04 -6.03 32.62
CA SER A 111 2.73 -7.45 32.49
C SER A 111 2.97 -7.90 31.04
N PRO A 112 2.87 -9.21 30.72
CA PRO A 112 2.94 -9.67 29.33
C PRO A 112 1.89 -9.05 28.40
N THR A 113 0.77 -8.57 28.95
CA THR A 113 -0.39 -8.00 28.22
C THR A 113 -0.46 -6.47 28.31
N HIS A 114 0.45 -5.85 29.07
CA HIS A 114 0.41 -4.41 29.34
C HIS A 114 1.83 -3.85 29.33
N LYS A 115 2.12 -3.00 28.34
CA LYS A 115 3.43 -2.34 28.18
C LYS A 115 3.23 -0.84 27.96
N ILE A 116 4.10 -0.05 28.58
CA ILE A 116 4.08 1.41 28.47
C ILE A 116 5.37 1.87 27.79
N VAL A 117 5.23 2.62 26.70
CA VAL A 117 6.34 3.30 26.04
C VAL A 117 6.35 4.75 26.45
N VAL A 118 7.48 5.24 26.97
CA VAL A 118 7.68 6.63 27.35
C VAL A 118 8.85 7.21 26.57
N TRP A 119 8.59 8.28 25.82
CA TRP A 119 9.60 9.07 25.13
C TRP A 119 9.52 10.51 25.61
N ALA A 120 10.57 11.00 26.27
CA ALA A 120 10.58 12.30 26.93
C ALA A 120 11.93 13.02 26.72
N PRO A 121 12.16 13.60 25.53
CA PRO A 121 13.44 14.25 25.19
C PRO A 121 13.61 15.57 25.96
N THR A 122 14.79 15.75 26.53
CA THR A 122 15.19 17.01 27.18
C THR A 122 15.35 18.15 26.16
N PRO A 123 15.29 19.43 26.59
CA PRO A 123 15.52 20.56 25.69
C PRO A 123 16.87 20.52 24.95
N GLU A 124 17.89 19.87 25.52
CA GLU A 124 19.18 19.66 24.86
C GLU A 124 19.12 18.59 23.77
N GLU A 125 18.41 17.49 24.02
CA GLU A 125 18.21 16.40 23.04
C GLU A 125 17.29 16.82 21.88
N GLN A 126 16.47 17.85 22.07
CA GLN A 126 15.64 18.43 21.01
C GLN A 126 16.42 19.31 20.03
N LYS A 127 17.66 19.69 20.34
CA LYS A 127 18.47 20.55 19.48
C LYS A 127 18.99 19.77 18.27
N SER A 128 18.43 20.07 17.11
CA SER A 128 18.95 19.62 15.82
C SER A 128 19.78 20.73 15.16
N PRO A 129 20.89 20.44 14.47
CA PRO A 129 21.74 21.45 13.83
C PRO A 129 21.01 22.42 12.88
N ASN A 130 19.88 22.00 12.31
CA ASN A 130 19.16 22.72 11.25
C ASN A 130 17.67 23.01 11.57
N ALA A 131 17.19 22.73 12.79
CA ALA A 131 15.79 22.91 13.14
C ALA A 131 15.61 23.64 14.48
N THR A 132 14.50 24.38 14.61
CA THR A 132 14.11 25.07 15.85
C THR A 132 13.51 24.11 16.90
N GLY A 133 13.44 22.81 16.60
CA GLY A 133 12.94 21.74 17.47
C GLY A 133 12.96 20.39 16.73
N LEU A 134 12.35 19.36 17.33
CA LEU A 134 12.23 18.04 16.71
C LEU A 134 11.17 18.03 15.61
N ILE A 135 11.45 17.32 14.51
CA ILE A 135 10.50 17.10 13.41
C ILE A 135 10.59 15.63 13.01
N GLY A 136 9.45 14.96 12.94
CA GLY A 136 9.34 13.60 12.42
C GLY A 136 8.17 12.82 13.02
N GLN A 137 8.17 11.51 12.79
CA GLN A 137 7.14 10.59 13.22
C GLN A 137 7.68 9.71 14.34
N PHE A 138 7.00 9.76 15.49
CA PHE A 138 7.20 8.81 16.57
C PHE A 138 6.33 7.59 16.29
N VAL A 139 6.97 6.46 16.02
CA VAL A 139 6.30 5.23 15.60
C VAL A 139 6.48 4.18 16.69
N VAL A 140 5.39 3.51 17.07
CA VAL A 140 5.41 2.33 17.93
C VAL A 140 4.84 1.16 17.12
N LYS A 141 5.64 0.12 16.95
CA LYS A 141 5.29 -1.11 16.25
C LYS A 141 5.14 -2.23 17.28
N TYR A 142 4.11 -3.04 17.18
CA TYR A 142 3.98 -4.24 18.00
C TYR A 142 3.10 -5.27 17.32
N ASP A 143 3.10 -6.49 17.84
CA ASP A 143 2.09 -7.50 17.56
C ASP A 143 1.64 -8.19 18.85
N VAL A 144 0.69 -9.10 18.73
CA VAL A 144 0.17 -9.89 19.84
C VAL A 144 0.41 -11.37 19.58
N ASP A 145 0.54 -12.16 20.64
CA ASP A 145 0.64 -13.61 20.54
C ASP A 145 -0.65 -14.22 20.00
N ARG A 146 -0.58 -14.80 18.80
CA ARG A 146 -1.71 -15.47 18.13
C ARG A 146 -1.58 -16.98 18.07
N GLU A 147 -0.42 -17.55 18.36
CA GLU A 147 -0.24 -19.02 18.41
C GLU A 147 -1.09 -19.62 19.54
N SER A 148 -1.07 -18.98 20.71
CA SER A 148 -1.83 -19.44 21.87
C SER A 148 -3.34 -19.22 21.74
N ASN A 149 -3.76 -18.26 20.91
CA ASN A 149 -5.17 -17.97 20.66
C ASN A 149 -5.42 -17.29 19.30
N PRO A 150 -5.52 -18.06 18.19
CA PRO A 150 -5.69 -17.48 16.86
C PRO A 150 -7.09 -16.89 16.62
N GLN A 151 -8.04 -17.20 17.51
CA GLN A 151 -9.41 -16.72 17.50
C GLN A 151 -9.75 -16.02 18.82
N GLN A 152 -9.81 -14.70 18.78
CA GLN A 152 -10.09 -13.90 19.97
C GLN A 152 -11.44 -13.22 19.86
N ILE A 153 -12.32 -13.53 20.80
CA ILE A 153 -13.63 -12.90 20.92
C ILE A 153 -13.63 -12.12 22.23
N LEU A 154 -13.72 -10.80 22.13
CA LEU A 154 -13.91 -9.90 23.25
C LEU A 154 -15.37 -9.53 23.32
N VAL A 155 -15.98 -9.59 24.50
CA VAL A 155 -17.39 -9.21 24.71
C VAL A 155 -17.42 -8.22 25.86
N ASP A 156 -18.01 -7.05 25.62
CA ASP A 156 -18.18 -6.03 26.63
C ASP A 156 -19.50 -5.27 26.41
N GLU A 157 -20.28 -5.11 27.47
CA GLU A 157 -21.58 -4.39 27.51
C GLU A 157 -22.53 -4.63 26.30
N GLY A 158 -22.57 -5.85 25.77
CA GLY A 158 -23.44 -6.21 24.64
C GLY A 158 -22.85 -5.96 23.25
N TYR A 159 -21.61 -5.47 23.20
CA TYR A 159 -20.77 -5.43 22.01
C TYR A 159 -19.79 -6.59 22.00
N PHE A 160 -19.33 -6.97 20.81
CA PHE A 160 -18.24 -7.91 20.68
C PHE A 160 -17.30 -7.53 19.55
N VAL A 161 -16.03 -7.88 19.70
CA VAL A 161 -15.01 -7.80 18.66
C VAL A 161 -14.43 -9.20 18.46
N HIS A 162 -14.34 -9.64 17.21
CA HIS A 162 -13.82 -10.94 16.85
C HIS A 162 -12.59 -10.78 15.96
N PHE A 163 -11.42 -11.03 16.52
CA PHE A 163 -10.15 -11.08 15.78
C PHE A 163 -9.87 -12.53 15.34
N PHE A 164 -9.62 -12.72 14.05
CA PHE A 164 -9.28 -14.01 13.46
C PHE A 164 -8.08 -13.85 12.53
N ALA A 165 -6.93 -14.38 12.96
CA ALA A 165 -5.67 -14.30 12.21
C ALA A 165 -4.77 -15.50 12.56
N PRO A 166 -5.09 -16.71 12.06
CA PRO A 166 -4.23 -17.88 12.25
C PRO A 166 -2.89 -17.72 11.52
N GLU A 167 -1.80 -18.15 12.15
CA GLU A 167 -0.43 -18.01 11.61
C GLU A 167 0.02 -19.23 10.80
N ASP A 168 -0.35 -20.44 11.23
CA ASP A 168 0.09 -21.70 10.62
C ASP A 168 -0.83 -22.19 9.49
N LEU A 169 -1.20 -21.29 8.57
CA LEU A 169 -1.96 -21.69 7.38
C LEU A 169 -1.02 -22.08 6.22
N PRO A 170 -1.31 -23.16 5.48
CA PRO A 170 -0.56 -23.48 4.28
C PRO A 170 -0.69 -22.31 3.28
N GLN A 171 0.43 -21.94 2.64
CA GLN A 171 0.40 -20.91 1.61
C GLN A 171 -0.57 -21.32 0.50
N LEU A 172 -1.60 -20.50 0.29
CA LEU A 172 -2.55 -20.69 -0.80
C LEU A 172 -1.84 -20.52 -2.14
N LYS A 173 -2.02 -21.50 -3.03
CA LYS A 173 -1.70 -21.38 -4.44
C LYS A 173 -2.52 -20.24 -5.03
N LYS A 174 -1.91 -19.38 -5.83
CA LYS A 174 -2.59 -18.24 -6.45
C LYS A 174 -2.50 -18.30 -7.96
N HIS A 175 -3.53 -17.78 -8.62
CA HIS A 175 -3.47 -17.39 -10.02
C HIS A 175 -3.58 -15.86 -10.09
N ILE A 176 -2.48 -15.17 -10.36
CA ILE A 176 -2.42 -13.71 -10.35
C ILE A 176 -2.47 -13.16 -11.77
N VAL A 177 -3.53 -12.44 -12.10
CA VAL A 177 -3.69 -11.78 -13.39
C VAL A 177 -3.30 -10.30 -13.24
N PHE A 178 -2.15 -9.95 -13.79
CA PHE A 178 -1.65 -8.58 -13.82
C PHE A 178 -2.24 -7.84 -15.02
N VAL A 179 -3.03 -6.80 -14.77
CA VAL A 179 -3.65 -5.94 -15.79
C VAL A 179 -3.00 -4.57 -15.70
N LEU A 180 -2.07 -4.31 -16.61
CA LEU A 180 -1.07 -3.24 -16.48
C LEU A 180 -1.26 -2.17 -17.54
N ASP A 181 -1.39 -0.92 -17.10
CA ASP A 181 -1.45 0.24 -17.98
C ASP A 181 -0.09 0.52 -18.62
N TYR A 182 -0.08 0.52 -19.96
CA TYR A 182 1.05 0.91 -20.80
C TYR A 182 0.63 2.05 -21.75
N SER A 183 -0.28 2.91 -21.31
CA SER A 183 -0.66 4.13 -22.04
C SER A 183 0.46 5.18 -22.03
N GLY A 184 0.32 6.20 -22.88
CA GLY A 184 1.29 7.29 -23.00
C GLY A 184 1.55 8.05 -21.70
N SER A 185 0.55 8.16 -20.80
CA SER A 185 0.68 8.88 -19.52
C SER A 185 1.62 8.18 -18.53
N MET A 186 1.79 6.87 -18.67
CA MET A 186 2.72 6.07 -17.89
C MET A 186 4.19 6.35 -18.25
N GLY A 187 4.47 7.03 -19.36
CA GLY A 187 5.83 7.30 -19.82
C GLY A 187 6.75 7.95 -18.77
N GLY A 188 8.05 7.64 -18.84
CA GLY A 188 9.04 8.17 -17.90
C GLY A 188 9.09 7.38 -16.60
N SER A 189 9.16 8.06 -15.46
CA SER A 189 9.40 7.44 -14.15
C SER A 189 8.31 6.47 -13.71
N LYS A 190 7.05 6.69 -14.08
CA LYS A 190 5.93 5.81 -13.68
C LYS A 190 6.07 4.42 -14.28
N LEU A 191 6.39 4.35 -15.58
CA LEU A 191 6.61 3.08 -16.29
C LEU A 191 7.87 2.38 -15.79
N GLU A 192 8.96 3.11 -15.53
CA GLU A 192 10.17 2.50 -14.97
C GLU A 192 9.92 1.93 -13.55
N GLN A 193 9.18 2.65 -12.72
CA GLN A 193 8.74 2.15 -11.40
C GLN A 193 7.83 0.94 -11.51
N LEU A 194 6.90 0.93 -12.48
CA LEU A 194 6.05 -0.22 -12.76
C LEU A 194 6.89 -1.45 -13.15
N LYS A 195 7.86 -1.28 -14.06
CA LYS A 195 8.76 -2.36 -14.48
C LYS A 195 9.59 -2.88 -13.32
N GLU A 196 10.15 -2.00 -12.49
CA GLU A 196 10.92 -2.40 -11.30
C GLU A 196 10.05 -3.12 -10.26
N ALA A 197 8.82 -2.66 -10.03
CA ALA A 197 7.88 -3.32 -9.14
C ALA A 197 7.50 -4.72 -9.65
N MET A 198 7.18 -4.84 -10.94
CA MET A 198 6.86 -6.13 -11.56
C MET A 198 8.07 -7.08 -11.56
N ASP A 199 9.29 -6.57 -11.73
CA ASP A 199 10.52 -7.35 -11.64
C ASP A 199 10.66 -8.04 -10.27
N LYS A 200 10.41 -7.28 -9.19
CA LYS A 200 10.42 -7.78 -7.81
C LYS A 200 9.26 -8.75 -7.56
N ILE A 201 8.03 -8.35 -7.88
CA ILE A 201 6.82 -9.18 -7.68
C ILE A 201 6.95 -10.53 -8.38
N LEU A 202 7.36 -10.56 -9.64
CA LEU A 202 7.50 -11.80 -10.40
C LEU A 202 8.61 -12.70 -9.84
N SER A 203 9.67 -12.12 -9.29
CA SER A 203 10.78 -12.88 -8.69
C SER A 203 10.42 -13.51 -7.33
N ASP A 204 9.44 -12.93 -6.63
CA ASP A 204 8.96 -13.40 -5.33
C ASP A 204 7.78 -14.38 -5.43
N LEU A 205 7.29 -14.69 -6.65
CA LEU A 205 6.22 -15.67 -6.84
C LEU A 205 6.66 -17.07 -6.40
N SER A 206 5.74 -17.81 -5.76
CA SER A 206 5.98 -19.21 -5.41
C SER A 206 5.99 -20.07 -6.68
N PRO A 207 6.82 -21.12 -6.78
CA PRO A 207 6.77 -22.06 -7.91
C PRO A 207 5.42 -22.78 -8.09
N LYS A 208 4.56 -22.75 -7.06
CA LYS A 208 3.20 -23.32 -7.12
C LYS A 208 2.15 -22.33 -7.63
N ASP A 209 2.53 -21.06 -7.78
CA ASP A 209 1.64 -20.02 -8.28
C ASP A 209 1.58 -20.06 -9.81
N HIS A 210 0.47 -19.53 -10.32
CA HIS A 210 0.28 -19.23 -11.72
C HIS A 210 0.09 -17.72 -11.89
N PHE A 211 0.40 -17.22 -13.07
CA PHE A 211 0.21 -15.83 -13.39
C PHE A 211 -0.22 -15.63 -14.86
N SER A 212 -0.83 -14.49 -15.11
CA SER A 212 -1.09 -13.99 -16.45
C SER A 212 -0.68 -12.52 -16.52
N ILE A 213 -0.23 -12.09 -17.70
CA ILE A 213 0.12 -10.70 -17.95
C ILE A 213 -0.78 -10.18 -19.06
N VAL A 214 -1.55 -9.15 -18.73
CA VAL A 214 -2.35 -8.35 -19.64
C VAL A 214 -1.79 -6.94 -19.61
N VAL A 215 -1.39 -6.43 -20.76
CA VAL A 215 -1.04 -5.01 -20.92
C VAL A 215 -2.13 -4.34 -21.73
N PHE A 216 -2.53 -3.14 -21.32
CA PHE A 216 -3.52 -2.37 -22.07
C PHE A 216 -3.01 -0.97 -22.37
N GLN A 217 -3.38 -0.52 -23.56
CA GLN A 217 -3.14 0.83 -24.07
C GLN A 217 -4.25 1.14 -25.10
N SER A 218 -3.93 1.63 -26.32
CA SER A 218 -4.92 1.72 -27.41
C SER A 218 -5.57 0.39 -27.76
N TYR A 219 -4.89 -0.72 -27.44
CA TYR A 219 -5.33 -2.10 -27.58
C TYR A 219 -4.89 -2.87 -26.34
N VAL A 220 -5.38 -4.10 -26.21
CA VAL A 220 -5.05 -5.01 -25.12
C VAL A 220 -4.19 -6.12 -25.68
N GLU A 221 -3.15 -6.52 -24.97
CA GLU A 221 -2.42 -7.75 -25.25
C GLU A 221 -2.38 -8.64 -24.01
N ALA A 222 -2.50 -9.95 -24.21
CA ALA A 222 -2.14 -10.92 -23.19
C ALA A 222 -0.95 -11.72 -23.68
N TRP A 223 0.05 -11.89 -22.83
CA TRP A 223 1.32 -12.53 -23.17
C TRP A 223 1.44 -13.93 -22.55
N SER A 224 2.09 -14.83 -23.28
CA SER A 224 2.64 -16.07 -22.77
C SER A 224 3.99 -16.37 -23.46
N PRO A 225 4.80 -17.31 -22.95
CA PRO A 225 6.04 -17.71 -23.61
C PRO A 225 5.87 -18.24 -25.05
N THR A 226 4.67 -18.72 -25.41
CA THR A 226 4.41 -19.40 -26.69
C THR A 226 3.39 -18.70 -27.59
N ALA A 227 2.67 -17.71 -27.09
CA ALA A 227 1.58 -17.05 -27.80
C ALA A 227 1.36 -15.61 -27.31
N MET A 228 0.76 -14.80 -28.18
CA MET A 228 0.27 -13.46 -27.85
C MET A 228 -1.18 -13.33 -28.31
N TYR A 229 -2.02 -12.82 -27.43
CA TYR A 229 -3.37 -12.35 -27.74
C TYR A 229 -3.33 -10.84 -27.95
N SER A 230 -4.15 -10.31 -28.86
CA SER A 230 -4.31 -8.86 -29.05
C SER A 230 -5.75 -8.52 -29.42
N SER A 231 -6.35 -7.52 -28.75
CA SER A 231 -7.69 -7.05 -29.05
C SER A 231 -7.68 -6.16 -30.30
N GLY A 232 -8.14 -6.70 -31.43
CA GLY A 232 -8.47 -5.91 -32.63
C GLY A 232 -7.51 -6.06 -33.81
N ILE A 233 -8.10 -6.06 -35.02
CA ILE A 233 -7.43 -6.24 -36.31
C ILE A 233 -6.97 -4.88 -36.92
N GLU A 234 -7.32 -3.74 -36.30
CA GLU A 234 -7.10 -2.41 -36.90
C GLU A 234 -5.66 -1.86 -36.82
N HIS A 235 -4.79 -2.41 -35.96
CA HIS A 235 -3.39 -1.94 -35.85
C HIS A 235 -2.38 -2.72 -36.71
N LEU A 236 -2.84 -3.67 -37.52
CA LEU A 236 -2.00 -4.45 -38.45
C LEU A 236 -1.19 -3.61 -39.46
N PHE A 237 -1.52 -2.33 -39.66
CA PHE A 237 -0.89 -1.48 -40.69
C PHE A 237 0.19 -0.51 -40.23
N ARG A 238 0.42 -0.28 -38.91
CA ARG A 238 1.40 0.75 -38.47
C ARG A 238 2.74 0.26 -37.94
N TRP A 239 2.98 -1.06 -37.79
CA TRP A 239 4.27 -1.56 -37.28
C TRP A 239 4.84 -2.80 -37.98
N ALA A 240 4.52 -3.04 -39.26
CA ALA A 240 5.14 -4.12 -40.05
C ALA A 240 6.65 -3.89 -40.38
N ILE A 241 7.44 -3.43 -39.40
CA ILE A 241 8.89 -3.33 -39.42
C ILE A 241 9.39 -3.71 -38.02
N GLY A 242 9.54 -5.02 -37.78
CA GLY A 242 10.17 -5.55 -36.56
C GLY A 242 9.52 -6.76 -35.88
N ALA A 243 8.63 -7.51 -36.55
CA ALA A 243 7.98 -8.67 -35.95
C ALA A 243 8.99 -9.67 -35.36
N LYS A 244 8.95 -9.86 -34.02
CA LYS A 244 9.63 -10.97 -33.34
C LYS A 244 9.11 -12.30 -33.94
N PRO A 245 9.95 -13.10 -34.63
CA PRO A 245 9.50 -14.11 -35.59
C PRO A 245 8.88 -15.39 -35.02
N HIS A 246 8.64 -15.49 -33.70
CA HIS A 246 8.28 -16.75 -33.05
C HIS A 246 7.01 -16.72 -32.20
N ILE A 247 6.28 -15.61 -32.16
CA ILE A 247 5.06 -15.50 -31.37
C ILE A 247 3.85 -15.83 -32.24
N ILE A 248 3.17 -16.94 -31.95
CA ILE A 248 1.88 -17.28 -32.56
C ILE A 248 0.85 -16.26 -32.06
N ARG A 249 0.31 -15.45 -32.97
CA ARG A 249 -0.79 -14.53 -32.67
C ARG A 249 -2.10 -15.32 -32.64
N ASN A 250 -2.62 -15.62 -31.45
CA ASN A 250 -3.94 -16.25 -31.31
C ASN A 250 -5.00 -15.15 -31.18
N THR A 251 -6.10 -15.28 -31.91
CA THR A 251 -7.25 -14.37 -31.80
C THR A 251 -8.14 -14.70 -30.60
N THR A 252 -7.88 -15.79 -29.89
CA THR A 252 -8.66 -16.23 -28.71
C THR A 252 -7.76 -16.46 -27.52
N LEU A 253 -8.24 -16.11 -26.33
CA LEU A 253 -7.58 -16.47 -25.08
C LEU A 253 -7.83 -17.96 -24.79
N ASP A 254 -6.82 -18.62 -24.24
CA ASP A 254 -6.89 -20.03 -23.84
C ASP A 254 -5.90 -20.31 -22.71
N LYS A 255 -5.82 -21.58 -22.30
CA LYS A 255 -4.98 -22.05 -21.18
C LYS A 255 -3.50 -21.70 -21.27
N ARG A 256 -2.95 -21.38 -22.46
CA ARG A 256 -1.54 -21.01 -22.61
C ARG A 256 -1.20 -19.70 -21.90
N PHE A 257 -2.19 -18.86 -21.65
CA PHE A 257 -2.04 -17.58 -20.96
C PHE A 257 -2.16 -17.71 -19.43
N VAL A 258 -2.44 -18.91 -18.90
CA VAL A 258 -2.35 -19.24 -17.47
C VAL A 258 -1.00 -19.92 -17.24
N ILE A 259 -0.02 -19.15 -16.76
CA ILE A 259 1.40 -19.51 -16.83
C ILE A 259 1.90 -19.94 -15.45
N GLU A 260 2.52 -21.11 -15.35
CA GLU A 260 3.19 -21.55 -14.13
C GLU A 260 4.41 -20.68 -13.81
N ALA A 261 4.60 -20.31 -12.54
CA ALA A 261 5.71 -19.47 -12.06
C ALA A 261 7.07 -20.21 -12.00
N THR A 262 7.48 -20.85 -13.10
CA THR A 262 8.81 -21.44 -13.21
C THR A 262 9.88 -20.36 -13.44
N PRO A 263 11.14 -20.60 -13.05
CA PRO A 263 12.23 -19.65 -13.30
C PRO A 263 12.35 -19.20 -14.77
N GLU A 264 12.11 -20.10 -15.72
CA GLU A 264 12.15 -19.82 -17.16
C GLU A 264 10.99 -18.93 -17.62
N ASN A 265 9.78 -19.19 -17.11
CA ASN A 265 8.61 -18.39 -17.42
C ASN A 265 8.70 -16.99 -16.81
N ILE A 266 9.20 -16.90 -15.57
CA ILE A 266 9.48 -15.62 -14.88
C ILE A 266 10.51 -14.81 -15.67
N ALA A 267 11.63 -15.41 -16.08
CA ALA A 267 12.64 -14.72 -16.88
C ALA A 267 12.07 -14.22 -18.22
N SER A 268 11.22 -15.03 -18.87
CA SER A 268 10.56 -14.67 -20.13
C SER A 268 9.56 -13.52 -19.95
N ALA A 269 8.81 -13.53 -18.84
CA ALA A 269 7.86 -12.48 -18.47
C ALA A 269 8.56 -11.14 -18.20
N ARG A 270 9.66 -11.17 -17.43
CA ARG A 270 10.51 -10.00 -17.16
C ARG A 270 11.07 -9.42 -18.45
N ALA A 271 11.56 -10.27 -19.35
CA ALA A 271 12.04 -9.83 -20.66
C ALA A 271 10.93 -9.25 -21.55
N TYR A 272 9.70 -9.75 -21.45
CA TYR A 272 8.55 -9.18 -22.14
C TYR A 272 8.23 -7.77 -21.62
N LEU A 273 7.99 -7.62 -20.32
CA LEU A 273 7.63 -6.34 -19.69
C LEU A 273 8.72 -5.27 -19.83
N GLY A 274 9.99 -5.66 -19.68
CA GLY A 274 11.13 -4.74 -19.78
C GLY A 274 11.30 -4.15 -21.19
N ASN A 275 11.08 -4.97 -22.22
CA ASN A 275 11.20 -4.57 -23.62
C ASN A 275 9.93 -3.91 -24.19
N TYR A 276 8.83 -3.90 -23.44
CA TYR A 276 7.58 -3.30 -23.90
C TYR A 276 7.70 -1.77 -23.85
N SER A 277 7.49 -1.12 -24.99
CA SER A 277 7.64 0.32 -25.18
C SER A 277 6.54 0.96 -26.01
N ASP A 278 5.55 0.17 -26.46
CA ASP A 278 4.46 0.68 -27.27
C ASP A 278 3.45 1.38 -26.37
N LEU A 279 3.31 2.70 -26.55
CA LEU A 279 2.43 3.53 -25.74
C LEU A 279 1.32 4.16 -26.59
N GLY A 280 0.11 4.21 -26.04
CA GLY A 280 -1.08 4.70 -26.74
C GLY A 280 -2.13 5.28 -25.80
N GLY A 281 -3.41 5.12 -26.16
CA GLY A 281 -4.55 5.45 -25.30
C GLY A 281 -4.68 4.49 -24.11
N THR A 282 -5.81 4.52 -23.44
CA THR A 282 -6.04 3.84 -22.15
C THR A 282 -7.33 3.01 -22.24
N ASN A 283 -7.22 1.75 -22.67
CA ASN A 283 -8.34 0.81 -22.78
C ASN A 283 -8.51 -0.03 -21.50
N ILE A 284 -9.00 0.60 -20.44
CA ILE A 284 -9.22 -0.06 -19.13
C ILE A 284 -10.22 -1.21 -19.26
N MET A 285 -11.33 -0.98 -19.98
CA MET A 285 -12.41 -1.97 -20.09
C MET A 285 -11.94 -3.23 -20.80
N GLY A 286 -11.23 -3.10 -21.92
CA GLY A 286 -10.64 -4.24 -22.62
C GLY A 286 -9.63 -5.00 -21.75
N GLY A 287 -8.78 -4.27 -21.01
CA GLY A 287 -7.81 -4.86 -20.08
C GLY A 287 -8.47 -5.69 -18.99
N LEU A 288 -9.49 -5.13 -18.31
CA LEU A 288 -10.23 -5.82 -17.25
C LEU A 288 -11.05 -7.00 -17.78
N ARG A 289 -11.72 -6.86 -18.94
CA ARG A 289 -12.45 -7.97 -19.58
C ARG A 289 -11.52 -9.13 -19.92
N THR A 290 -10.36 -8.84 -20.50
CA THR A 290 -9.32 -9.84 -20.81
C THR A 290 -8.84 -10.52 -19.52
N GLY A 291 -8.62 -9.75 -18.45
CA GLY A 291 -8.22 -10.30 -17.15
C GLY A 291 -9.29 -11.22 -16.54
N LEU A 292 -10.56 -10.83 -16.60
CA LEU A 292 -11.69 -11.65 -16.13
C LEU A 292 -11.87 -12.92 -16.97
N GLU A 293 -11.67 -12.86 -18.29
CA GLU A 293 -11.72 -14.04 -19.16
C GLU A 293 -10.62 -15.04 -18.80
N LEU A 294 -9.40 -14.57 -18.49
CA LEU A 294 -8.31 -15.42 -18.01
C LEU A 294 -8.62 -16.07 -16.65
N VAL A 295 -9.27 -15.35 -15.74
CA VAL A 295 -9.78 -15.93 -14.49
C VAL A 295 -10.80 -17.04 -14.79
N SER A 296 -11.75 -16.80 -15.71
CA SER A 296 -12.74 -17.81 -16.12
C SER A 296 -12.08 -19.06 -16.70
N ILE A 297 -11.14 -18.88 -17.65
CA ILE A 297 -10.37 -19.98 -18.25
C ILE A 297 -9.66 -20.79 -17.16
N SER A 298 -9.03 -20.10 -16.21
CA SER A 298 -8.31 -20.75 -15.12
C SER A 298 -9.22 -21.52 -14.16
N SER A 299 -10.39 -20.96 -13.84
CA SER A 299 -11.40 -21.62 -13.02
C SER A 299 -11.92 -22.90 -13.69
N ASP A 300 -12.10 -22.88 -15.01
CA ASP A 300 -12.53 -24.06 -15.76
C ASP A 300 -11.44 -25.14 -15.79
N LEU A 301 -10.17 -24.74 -15.95
CA LEU A 301 -9.01 -25.65 -15.93
C LEU A 301 -8.91 -26.43 -14.61
N TRP A 302 -9.22 -25.77 -13.49
CA TRP A 302 -9.09 -26.35 -12.15
C TRP A 302 -10.43 -26.77 -11.52
N SER A 303 -11.49 -26.85 -12.32
CA SER A 303 -12.85 -27.20 -11.86
C SER A 303 -12.96 -28.52 -11.10
N ASN A 304 -12.01 -29.45 -11.32
CA ASN A 304 -11.96 -30.76 -10.66
C ASN A 304 -10.83 -30.87 -9.61
N GLU A 305 -10.10 -29.79 -9.32
CA GLU A 305 -9.05 -29.80 -8.30
C GLU A 305 -9.65 -29.59 -6.91
N SER A 306 -9.18 -30.36 -5.93
CA SER A 306 -9.62 -30.23 -4.53
C SER A 306 -9.08 -28.98 -3.84
N ASP A 307 -8.01 -28.40 -4.38
CA ASP A 307 -7.29 -27.25 -3.85
C ASP A 307 -6.79 -26.38 -5.03
N PRO A 308 -7.70 -25.71 -5.75
CA PRO A 308 -7.35 -24.95 -6.94
C PRO A 308 -6.62 -23.64 -6.56
N PRO A 309 -5.73 -23.14 -7.42
CA PRO A 309 -5.17 -21.80 -7.27
C PRO A 309 -6.26 -20.72 -7.14
N GLN A 310 -6.13 -19.84 -6.15
CA GLN A 310 -7.08 -18.76 -5.89
C GLN A 310 -6.85 -17.59 -6.86
N PRO A 311 -7.86 -17.14 -7.61
CA PRO A 311 -7.70 -16.06 -8.57
C PRO A 311 -7.58 -14.70 -7.87
N VAL A 312 -6.62 -13.89 -8.32
CA VAL A 312 -6.42 -12.50 -7.89
C VAL A 312 -6.17 -11.65 -9.13
N ILE A 313 -6.90 -10.56 -9.29
CA ILE A 313 -6.62 -9.56 -10.34
C ILE A 313 -5.91 -8.38 -9.69
N VAL A 314 -4.73 -8.03 -10.21
CA VAL A 314 -4.00 -6.82 -9.84
C VAL A 314 -4.08 -5.86 -11.01
N PHE A 315 -4.82 -4.77 -10.84
CA PHE A 315 -5.01 -3.74 -11.84
C PHE A 315 -4.25 -2.47 -11.44
N LEU A 316 -3.52 -1.87 -12.38
CA LEU A 316 -2.80 -0.62 -12.17
C LEU A 316 -2.97 0.31 -13.37
N THR A 317 -3.31 1.58 -13.10
CA THR A 317 -3.40 2.67 -14.08
C THR A 317 -3.03 4.00 -13.41
N ASP A 318 -2.59 4.98 -14.21
CA ASP A 318 -2.37 6.37 -13.75
C ASP A 318 -3.41 7.36 -14.25
N GLY A 319 -4.45 6.89 -14.95
CA GLY A 319 -5.39 7.75 -15.66
C GLY A 319 -6.78 7.17 -15.83
N ALA A 320 -7.66 8.00 -16.39
CA ALA A 320 -9.02 7.63 -16.77
C ALA A 320 -9.03 6.90 -18.14
N PRO A 321 -10.06 6.10 -18.45
CA PRO A 321 -10.16 5.45 -19.75
C PRO A 321 -10.26 6.49 -20.88
N THR A 322 -9.57 6.25 -21.99
CA THR A 322 -9.63 7.10 -23.20
C THR A 322 -10.03 6.31 -24.45
N ILE A 323 -10.22 5.00 -24.32
CA ILE A 323 -10.57 4.06 -25.38
C ILE A 323 -11.75 3.20 -24.92
N GLU A 324 -12.63 2.86 -25.85
CA GLU A 324 -13.92 2.17 -25.58
C GLU A 324 -14.83 2.96 -24.64
N GLU A 325 -15.01 2.48 -23.41
CA GLU A 325 -15.97 3.00 -22.44
C GLU A 325 -15.34 4.12 -21.60
N VAL A 326 -15.50 5.35 -22.08
CA VAL A 326 -14.95 6.56 -21.44
C VAL A 326 -15.92 7.27 -20.49
N ASN A 327 -17.18 6.81 -20.43
CA ASN A 327 -18.19 7.38 -19.54
C ASN A 327 -18.28 6.55 -18.25
N THR A 328 -17.83 7.13 -17.14
CA THR A 328 -17.86 6.49 -15.81
C THR A 328 -19.23 6.53 -15.13
N ASP A 329 -20.18 7.30 -15.67
CA ASP A 329 -21.48 7.56 -15.04
C ASP A 329 -22.64 6.85 -15.76
N ALA A 330 -22.34 5.95 -16.70
CA ALA A 330 -23.33 5.21 -17.50
C ALA A 330 -23.84 3.94 -16.80
#